data_AF-A0A0N5B9C2-F1
#
_entry.id   AF-A0A0N5B9C2-F1
#
_cell.length_a   1.000
_cell.length_b   1.000
_cell.length_c   1.000
_cell.angle_alpha   90.00
_cell.angle_beta   90.00
_cell.angle_gamma   90.00
#
_symmetry.space_group_name_H-M   'P 1'
#
loop_
_entity.id
_entity.type
_entity.pdbx_description
1 polymer ?
#
loop_
_entity_poly.entity_id
_entity_poly.type
_entity_poly.pdbx_seq_one_letter_code
_entity_poly.pdbx_strand_id
1 'polypeptide(L)'
;MQIKLIRNDAGIQEWMIMEFTGTFKSDEYMINGLSPGSFVWRKEGNSVVMVTGHTILEGAVKKLEKPLLLLDKCRYVPNDDSPNSHVKVVGVVKRKISFTSRPRPIVTRLATKI
;
A
#
# COMPACT_ATOMS: atom_id res chain seq x y z
N MET A 1 -11.91 -8.44 0.47
CA MET A 1 -10.53 -7.99 0.73
C MET A 1 -10.48 -7.30 2.09
N GLN A 2 -9.80 -7.87 3.09
CA GLN A 2 -9.60 -7.20 4.37
C GLN A 2 -8.12 -6.87 4.49
N ILE A 3 -7.73 -5.68 4.03
CA ILE A 3 -6.44 -5.09 4.42
C ILE A 3 -6.56 -4.91 5.93
N LYS A 4 -5.89 -5.78 6.71
CA LYS A 4 -5.90 -5.66 8.16
C LYS A 4 -5.31 -4.30 8.52
N LEU A 5 -6.08 -3.49 9.24
CA LEU A 5 -5.59 -2.25 9.81
C LEU A 5 -4.46 -2.57 10.77
N ILE A 6 -3.28 -2.07 10.47
CA ILE A 6 -2.13 -2.19 11.35
C ILE A 6 -2.12 -0.98 12.25
N ARG A 7 -2.00 -1.27 13.54
CA ARG A 7 -1.74 -0.26 14.54
C ARG A 7 -0.24 -0.02 14.64
N ASN A 8 0.16 1.20 14.92
CA ASN A 8 1.55 1.48 15.29
C ASN A 8 1.87 0.92 16.68
N ASP A 9 3.12 1.09 17.11
CA ASP A 9 3.59 0.60 18.42
C ASP A 9 2.80 1.21 19.59
N ALA A 10 2.16 2.37 19.38
CA ALA A 10 1.28 3.03 20.34
C ALA A 10 -0.20 2.58 20.23
N GLY A 11 -0.51 1.57 19.41
CA GLY A 11 -1.88 1.05 19.25
C GLY A 11 -2.80 1.90 18.36
N ILE A 12 -2.28 2.93 17.69
CA ILE A 12 -3.03 3.90 16.90
C ILE A 12 -3.08 3.47 15.43
N GLN A 13 -4.24 3.62 14.80
CA GLN A 13 -4.42 3.42 13.36
C GLN A 13 -3.72 4.53 12.57
N GLU A 14 -2.97 4.17 11.54
CA GLU A 14 -2.26 5.14 10.71
C GLU A 14 -2.39 4.86 9.21
N TRP A 15 -2.26 5.93 8.43
CA TRP A 15 -2.09 5.86 7.00
C TRP A 15 -0.67 5.44 6.66
N MET A 16 -0.53 4.54 5.69
CA MET A 16 0.75 4.11 5.13
C MET A 16 0.73 4.19 3.62
N ILE A 17 1.88 4.50 3.03
CA ILE A 17 2.09 4.46 1.59
C ILE A 17 2.70 3.09 1.23
N MET A 18 2.27 2.55 0.10
CA MET A 18 2.93 1.40 -0.52
C MET A 18 3.78 1.89 -1.69
N GLU A 19 5.06 1.55 -1.67
CA GLU A 19 6.04 1.91 -2.68
C GLU A 19 6.47 0.64 -3.42
N PHE A 20 6.35 0.67 -4.74
CA PHE A 20 6.74 -0.43 -5.62
C PHE A 20 7.88 0.04 -6.52
N THR A 21 8.95 -0.75 -6.62
CA THR A 21 9.99 -0.51 -7.62
C THR A 21 9.59 -1.17 -8.94
N GLY A 22 9.13 -0.35 -9.88
CA GLY A 22 8.70 -0.78 -11.21
C GLY A 22 7.31 -0.25 -11.57
N THR A 23 6.70 -0.85 -12.58
CA THR A 23 5.36 -0.46 -13.06
C THR A 23 4.36 -1.55 -12.70
N PHE A 24 3.27 -1.18 -12.03
CA PHE A 24 2.12 -2.06 -11.88
C PHE A 24 1.29 -1.98 -13.17
N LYS A 25 1.09 -3.12 -13.84
CA LYS A 25 0.27 -3.21 -15.04
C LYS A 25 -0.99 -4.01 -14.73
N SER A 26 -2.14 -3.47 -15.09
CA SER A 26 -3.38 -4.22 -15.22
C SER A 26 -3.74 -4.30 -16.70
N ASP A 27 -4.28 -5.45 -17.13
CA ASP A 27 -4.79 -5.60 -18.50
C ASP A 27 -6.06 -4.74 -18.72
N GLU A 28 -6.72 -4.33 -17.64
CA GLU A 28 -7.80 -3.34 -17.64
C GLU A 28 -7.25 -1.92 -17.41
N TYR A 29 -7.82 -0.92 -18.10
CA TYR A 29 -7.42 0.50 -18.04
C TYR A 29 -7.58 1.14 -16.65
N MET A 30 -8.35 0.52 -15.75
CA MET A 30 -8.56 1.00 -14.39
C MET A 30 -8.40 -0.15 -13.38
N ILE A 31 -7.59 0.10 -12.35
CA ILE A 31 -7.50 -0.78 -11.15
C ILE A 31 -8.72 -0.52 -10.23
N ASN A 32 -9.62 0.40 -10.58
CA ASN A 32 -10.82 0.72 -9.80
C ASN A 32 -11.75 -0.49 -9.75
N GLY A 33 -11.83 -1.13 -8.59
CA GLY A 33 -12.65 -2.33 -8.36
C GLY A 33 -11.89 -3.65 -8.55
N LEU A 34 -10.69 -3.63 -9.15
CA LEU A 34 -9.82 -4.79 -9.24
C LEU A 34 -8.93 -4.91 -8.01
N SER A 35 -8.87 -6.10 -7.43
CA SER A 35 -7.95 -6.39 -6.32
C SER A 35 -6.53 -6.59 -6.88
N PRO A 36 -5.56 -5.71 -6.57
CA PRO A 36 -4.20 -5.83 -7.11
C PRO A 36 -3.45 -7.05 -6.55
N GLY A 37 -3.96 -7.66 -5.48
CA GLY A 37 -3.37 -8.84 -4.86
C GLY A 37 -3.82 -9.00 -3.41
N SER A 38 -3.21 -9.95 -2.72
CA SER A 38 -3.39 -10.18 -1.28
C SER A 38 -2.13 -9.83 -0.51
N PHE A 39 -2.29 -9.22 0.67
CA PHE A 39 -1.17 -8.90 1.57
C PHE A 39 -1.18 -9.82 2.80
N VAL A 40 0.01 -10.28 3.17
CA VAL A 40 0.23 -11.13 4.34
C VAL A 40 1.33 -10.50 5.19
N TRP A 41 0.97 -10.22 6.44
CA TRP A 41 1.88 -9.77 7.49
C TRP A 41 2.57 -10.99 8.07
N ARG A 42 3.91 -11.05 8.01
CA ARG A 42 4.66 -12.11 8.71
C ARG A 42 4.62 -11.82 10.22
N LYS A 43 4.59 -12.89 11.02
CA LYS A 43 4.49 -12.78 12.49
C LYS A 43 5.73 -12.15 13.13
N GLU A 44 6.89 -12.31 12.49
CA GLU A 44 8.17 -11.80 12.98
C GLU A 44 8.72 -10.73 12.04
N GLY A 45 8.97 -9.56 12.62
CA GLY A 45 9.59 -8.43 11.96
C GLY A 45 8.65 -7.57 11.11
N ASN A 46 9.21 -6.49 10.56
CA ASN A 46 8.52 -5.56 9.66
C ASN A 46 8.30 -6.13 8.26
N SER A 47 8.25 -7.45 8.07
CA SER A 47 8.20 -8.08 6.75
C SER A 47 6.76 -8.26 6.26
N VAL A 48 6.54 -7.89 5.00
CA VAL A 48 5.26 -7.95 4.31
C VAL A 48 5.44 -8.77 3.05
N VAL A 49 4.49 -9.65 2.77
CA VAL A 49 4.42 -10.36 1.50
C VAL A 49 3.17 -9.92 0.77
N MET A 50 3.33 -9.54 -0.50
CA MET A 50 2.21 -9.33 -1.40
C MET A 50 2.19 -10.41 -2.47
N VAL A 51 1.04 -11.04 -2.66
CA VAL A 51 0.79 -12.01 -3.72
C VAL A 51 -0.06 -11.33 -4.78
N THR A 52 0.46 -11.17 -5.99
CA THR A 52 -0.20 -10.52 -7.11
C THR A 52 -0.08 -11.38 -8.37
N GLY A 53 -1.22 -11.83 -8.90
CA GLY A 53 -1.27 -12.82 -9.99
C GLY A 53 -0.42 -14.05 -9.68
N HIS A 54 0.59 -14.29 -10.51
CA HIS A 54 1.54 -15.41 -10.40
C HIS A 54 2.84 -15.08 -9.68
N THR A 55 2.94 -13.88 -9.08
CA THR A 55 4.17 -13.38 -8.48
C THR A 55 4.01 -13.06 -7.00
N ILE A 56 5.12 -13.19 -6.29
CA ILE A 56 5.28 -12.82 -4.89
C ILE A 56 6.26 -11.67 -4.82
N LEU A 57 5.85 -10.61 -4.12
CA LEU A 57 6.67 -9.47 -3.77
C LEU A 57 6.98 -9.54 -2.29
N GLU A 58 8.26 -9.53 -1.94
CA GLU A 58 8.71 -9.36 -0.57
C GLU A 58 8.94 -7.87 -0.32
N GLY A 59 8.34 -7.37 0.75
CA GLY A 59 8.45 -5.99 1.19
C GLY A 59 8.72 -5.88 2.67
N ALA A 60 8.99 -4.66 3.10
CA ALA A 60 9.19 -4.34 4.50
C ALA A 60 8.60 -2.98 4.86
N VAL A 61 8.09 -2.87 6.09
CA VAL A 61 7.71 -1.58 6.69
C VAL A 61 8.98 -0.83 7.06
N LYS A 62 9.08 0.40 6.54
CA LYS A 62 10.17 1.32 6.80
C LYS A 62 9.61 2.61 7.38
N LYS A 63 10.31 3.18 8.36
CA LYS A 63 10.04 4.54 8.85
C LYS A 63 10.50 5.54 7.80
N LEU A 64 9.70 6.57 7.56
CA LEU A 64 10.08 7.68 6.70
C LEU A 64 11.02 8.61 7.47
N GLU A 65 12.11 9.03 6.83
CA GLU A 65 13.01 10.06 7.40
C GLU A 65 12.28 11.40 7.56
N LYS A 66 11.47 11.74 6.55
CA LYS A 66 10.59 12.92 6.55
C LYS A 66 9.13 12.47 6.44
N PRO A 67 8.31 12.66 7.48
CA PRO A 67 6.88 12.36 7.42
C PRO A 67 6.19 13.15 6.30
N LEU A 68 5.15 12.57 5.72
CA LEU A 68 4.38 13.18 4.63
C LEU A 68 3.00 13.61 5.11
N LEU A 69 2.53 14.76 4.64
CA LEU A 69 1.18 15.24 4.90
C LEU A 69 0.23 14.69 3.84
N LEU A 70 -0.80 13.97 4.26
CA LEU A 70 -1.86 13.51 3.37
C LEU A 70 -2.92 14.59 3.26
N LEU A 71 -3.09 15.12 2.06
CA LEU A 71 -4.02 16.20 1.75
C LEU A 71 -5.14 15.67 0.88
N ASP A 72 -6.37 16.02 1.22
CA ASP A 72 -7.52 15.83 0.34
C ASP A 72 -7.57 17.04 -0.59
N LYS A 73 -7.44 16.80 -1.89
CA LYS A 73 -7.63 17.85 -2.89
C LYS A 73 -9.12 18.12 -2.97
N CYS A 74 -9.59 19.14 -2.25
CA CYS A 74 -10.93 19.69 -2.45
C CYS A 74 -11.09 19.97 -3.95
N ARG A 75 -12.07 19.31 -4.58
CA ARG A 75 -12.34 19.49 -6.01
C ARG A 75 -12.73 20.95 -6.21
N TYR A 76 -11.99 21.66 -7.05
CA TYR A 76 -12.43 22.93 -7.60
C TYR A 76 -13.82 22.72 -8.22
N VAL A 77 -14.83 23.39 -7.68
CA VAL A 77 -16.16 23.46 -8.29
C VAL A 77 -16.14 24.70 -9.19
N PRO A 78 -16.24 24.57 -10.53
CA PRO A 78 -16.36 25.74 -11.38
C PRO A 78 -17.63 26.52 -10.98
N ASN A 79 -17.54 27.86 -10.90
CA ASN A 79 -18.58 28.80 -10.42
C ASN A 79 -18.74 29.03 -8.91
N ASP A 80 -17.82 28.54 -8.06
CA ASP A 80 -17.76 28.97 -6.66
C ASP A 80 -16.67 30.03 -6.49
N ASP A 81 -17.05 31.31 -6.62
CA ASP A 81 -16.18 32.49 -6.38
C ASP A 81 -15.87 32.72 -4.89
N SER A 82 -16.13 31.74 -4.01
CA SER A 82 -15.76 31.86 -2.61
C SER A 82 -14.23 31.77 -2.43
N PRO A 83 -13.60 32.68 -1.65
CA PRO A 83 -12.15 32.70 -1.42
C PRO A 83 -11.64 31.52 -0.57
N ASN A 84 -12.44 30.49 -0.36
CA ASN A 84 -12.18 29.37 0.53
C ASN A 84 -11.48 28.22 -0.20
N SER A 85 -10.26 28.47 -0.70
CA SER A 85 -9.33 27.41 -1.08
C SER A 85 -8.76 26.75 0.18
N HIS A 86 -9.60 26.02 0.91
CA HIS A 86 -9.17 25.22 2.04
C HIS A 86 -8.69 23.86 1.54
N VAL A 87 -7.47 23.48 1.90
CA VAL A 87 -6.97 22.12 1.70
C VAL A 87 -7.18 21.34 2.99
N LYS A 88 -7.95 20.26 2.91
CA LYS A 88 -8.22 19.42 4.07
C LYS A 88 -7.04 18.49 4.34
N VAL A 89 -6.49 18.56 5.55
CA VAL A 89 -5.48 17.60 6.02
C VAL A 89 -6.19 16.32 6.45
N VAL A 90 -5.85 15.20 5.84
CA VAL A 90 -6.40 13.86 6.14
C VAL A 90 -5.57 13.14 7.19
N GLY A 91 -4.25 13.36 7.21
CA GLY A 91 -3.38 12.72 8.18
C GLY A 91 -1.89 12.94 7.92
N VAL A 92 -1.06 12.31 8.75
CA VAL A 92 0.40 12.33 8.63
C VAL A 92 0.89 10.90 8.44
N VAL A 93 1.56 10.64 7.33
CA VAL A 93 2.17 9.34 7.02
C VAL A 93 3.59 9.34 7.54
N LYS A 94 3.88 8.40 8.46
CA LYS A 94 5.21 8.26 9.10
C LYS A 94 5.96 6.99 8.66
N ARG A 95 5.26 6.04 8.06
CA ARG A 95 5.80 4.74 7.63
C ARG A 95 5.32 4.42 6.22
N LYS A 96 6.13 3.64 5.51
CA LYS A 96 5.79 3.09 4.19
C LYS A 96 6.07 1.59 4.15
N ILE A 97 5.34 0.88 3.30
CA ILE A 97 5.68 -0.49 2.90
C ILE A 97 6.46 -0.38 1.60
N SER A 98 7.69 -0.90 1.58
CA SER A 98 8.59 -0.77 0.43
C SER A 98 8.82 -2.15 -0.19
N PHE A 99 8.41 -2.32 -1.44
CA PHE A 99 8.60 -3.52 -2.28
C PHE A 99 9.69 -3.23 -3.31
N THR A 100 10.95 -3.36 -2.88
CA THR A 100 12.13 -3.07 -3.74
C THR A 100 12.75 -4.31 -4.36
N SER A 101 12.36 -5.50 -3.90
CA SER A 101 12.91 -6.77 -4.38
C SER A 101 12.25 -7.21 -5.68
N ARG A 102 13.01 -7.93 -6.52
CA ARG A 102 12.50 -8.49 -7.78
C ARG A 102 11.31 -9.44 -7.50
N PRO A 103 10.20 -9.35 -8.25
CA PRO A 103 9.09 -10.29 -8.13
C PRO A 103 9.58 -11.73 -8.34
N ARG A 104 9.20 -12.62 -7.43
CA ARG A 104 9.49 -14.06 -7.53
C ARG A 104 8.27 -14.80 -8.06
N PRO A 105 8.42 -15.77 -8.97
CA PRO A 105 7.30 -16.62 -9.34
C PRO A 105 6.83 -17.44 -8.14
N ILE A 106 5.53 -17.74 -8.06
CA ILE A 106 5.01 -18.68 -7.08
C ILE A 106 5.50 -20.08 -7.46
N VAL A 107 6.29 -20.71 -6.59
CA VAL A 107 6.75 -22.09 -6.77
C VAL A 107 5.98 -23.00 -5.83
N THR A 108 5.10 -23.83 -6.38
CA THR A 108 4.47 -24.93 -5.65
C THR A 108 5.38 -26.13 -5.68
N ARG A 109 5.98 -26.48 -4.53
CA ARG A 109 6.57 -27.82 -4.36
C ARG A 109 5.41 -28.76 -4.05
N LEU A 110 5.07 -29.62 -5.00
CA LEU A 110 4.17 -30.74 -4.73
C LEU A 110 4.88 -31.63 -3.69
N ALA A 111 4.24 -31.83 -2.54
CA ALA A 111 4.73 -32.79 -1.57
C ALA A 111 4.73 -34.16 -2.24
N THR A 112 5.92 -34.75 -2.43
CA THR A 112 6.03 -36.15 -2.83
C THR A 112 5.39 -36.96 -1.70
N LYS A 113 4.33 -37.71 -2.01
CA LYS A 113 3.73 -38.65 -1.06
C LYS A 113 4.84 -39.56 -0.52
N ILE A 114 4.94 -39.65 0.80
CA ILE A 114 5.69 -40.68 1.52
C ILE A 114 4.83 -41.95 1.53
#